data_AF-A0A3M2I3C3-F1
#
_entry.id   AF-A0A3M2I3C3-F1
#
_cell.length_a   1.000
_cell.length_b   1.000
_cell.length_c   1.000
_cell.angle_alpha   90.00
_cell.angle_beta   90.00
_cell.angle_gamma   90.00
#
_symmetry.space_group_name_H-M   'P 1'
#
loop_
_entity.id
_entity.type
_entity.pdbx_description
1 polymer ?
#
loop_
_entity_poly.entity_id
_entity_poly.type
_entity_poly.pdbx_seq_one_letter_code
_entity_poly.pdbx_strand_id
1 'polypeptide(L)'
;MISVFLIAGGTLNAAESDALDSDEPARYLGELKALYLTSDERKALLTHSNSLLKTYGLRAEYQVGQAKPADLHYQLSVGSPGELRIREERRDASGNIAVRNRGFSVFGMDPFIQYQCPPQGLVCTFGSPTGGDPWLTILRDPQGAEELAKALSFLFRNLQKG
;
A
#
# COMPACT_ATOMS: atom_id res chain seq x y z
N MET A 1 -16.84 -60.33 34.46
CA MET A 1 -16.88 -59.95 33.03
C MET A 1 -16.90 -58.43 32.96
N ILE A 2 -15.73 -57.78 32.93
CA ILE A 2 -15.61 -56.32 32.78
C ILE A 2 -14.56 -56.08 31.69
N SER A 3 -15.00 -55.35 30.67
CA SER A 3 -14.36 -55.13 29.37
C SER A 3 -13.09 -54.29 29.47
N VAL A 4 -12.06 -54.73 28.75
CA VAL A 4 -10.83 -53.95 28.48
C VAL A 4 -11.06 -53.16 27.19
N PHE A 5 -10.97 -51.83 27.27
CA PHE A 5 -11.08 -50.92 26.13
C PHE A 5 -9.80 -50.95 25.29
N LEU A 6 -9.94 -51.20 23.98
CA LEU A 6 -8.91 -51.00 22.96
C LEU A 6 -8.65 -49.49 22.78
N ILE A 7 -7.38 -49.08 22.89
CA ILE A 7 -6.94 -47.75 22.48
C ILE A 7 -6.47 -47.87 21.03
N ALA A 8 -7.31 -47.39 20.10
CA ALA A 8 -6.91 -47.21 18.71
C ALA A 8 -5.95 -46.02 18.62
N GLY A 9 -4.73 -46.25 18.12
CA GLY A 9 -3.80 -45.20 17.77
C GLY A 9 -4.35 -44.39 16.59
N GLY A 10 -4.84 -43.18 16.88
CA GLY A 10 -5.18 -42.20 15.86
C GLY A 10 -3.91 -41.61 15.24
N THR A 11 -3.78 -41.77 13.93
CA THR A 11 -2.82 -41.03 13.12
C THR A 11 -3.27 -39.57 13.06
N LEU A 12 -2.47 -38.68 13.65
CA LEU A 12 -2.60 -37.23 13.47
C LEU A 12 -2.18 -36.89 12.05
N ASN A 13 -3.15 -36.86 11.12
CA ASN A 13 -3.00 -36.15 9.86
C ASN A 13 -3.10 -34.66 10.13
N ALA A 14 -1.96 -33.99 10.28
CA ALA A 14 -1.85 -32.54 10.16
C ALA A 14 -2.02 -32.19 8.68
N ALA A 15 -3.27 -32.03 8.23
CA ALA A 15 -3.57 -31.54 6.89
C ALA A 15 -3.46 -30.00 6.88
N GLU A 16 -2.34 -29.55 6.31
CA GLU A 16 -2.15 -28.39 5.42
C GLU A 16 -2.94 -27.11 5.69
N SER A 17 -2.24 -26.10 6.19
CA SER A 17 -2.69 -24.69 6.24
C SER A 17 -2.47 -23.92 4.94
N ASP A 18 -2.14 -24.57 3.82
CA ASP A 18 -1.81 -23.90 2.55
C ASP A 18 -3.03 -23.38 1.75
N ALA A 19 -4.24 -23.80 2.09
CA ALA A 19 -5.45 -23.36 1.38
C ALA A 19 -5.89 -21.93 1.75
N LEU A 20 -5.48 -21.39 2.90
CA LEU A 20 -5.95 -20.09 3.40
C LEU A 20 -5.27 -18.88 2.73
N ASP A 21 -4.13 -19.07 2.07
CA ASP A 21 -3.34 -17.96 1.50
C ASP A 21 -3.59 -17.78 -0.01
N SER A 22 -3.97 -18.82 -0.74
CA SER A 22 -4.16 -18.74 -2.20
C SER A 22 -5.36 -17.88 -2.63
N ASP A 23 -6.37 -17.74 -1.77
CA ASP A 23 -7.57 -16.94 -2.02
C ASP A 23 -7.45 -15.49 -1.56
N GLU A 24 -6.41 -15.15 -0.78
CA GLU A 24 -6.21 -13.83 -0.19
C GLU A 24 -6.11 -12.71 -1.24
N PRO A 25 -5.37 -12.88 -2.36
CA PRO A 25 -5.33 -11.91 -3.44
C PRO A 25 -6.69 -11.67 -4.10
N ALA A 26 -7.45 -12.74 -4.37
CA ALA A 26 -8.74 -12.65 -5.04
C ALA A 26 -9.79 -11.99 -4.14
N ARG A 27 -9.80 -12.35 -2.86
CA ARG A 27 -10.68 -11.76 -1.84
C ARG A 27 -10.39 -10.27 -1.67
N TYR A 28 -9.11 -9.89 -1.51
CA TYR A 28 -8.72 -8.49 -1.37
C TYR A 28 -9.18 -7.64 -2.57
N LEU A 29 -8.92 -8.10 -3.79
CA LEU A 29 -9.37 -7.41 -5.00
C LEU A 29 -10.91 -7.37 -5.11
N GLY A 30 -11.60 -8.42 -4.68
CA GLY A 30 -13.06 -8.46 -4.60
C GLY A 30 -13.62 -7.43 -3.64
N GLU A 31 -13.06 -7.31 -2.44
CA GLU A 31 -13.43 -6.32 -1.42
C GLU A 31 -13.23 -4.89 -1.93
N LEU A 32 -12.09 -4.60 -2.58
CA LEU A 32 -11.83 -3.27 -3.14
C LEU A 32 -12.79 -2.92 -4.29
N LYS A 33 -13.08 -3.88 -5.18
CA LYS A 33 -14.05 -3.70 -6.27
C LYS A 33 -15.45 -3.39 -5.72
N ALA A 34 -15.87 -4.09 -4.67
CA ALA A 34 -17.13 -3.84 -3.98
C ALA A 34 -17.14 -2.46 -3.30
N LEU A 35 -16.08 -2.12 -2.55
CA LEU A 35 -15.94 -0.84 -1.85
C LEU A 35 -16.04 0.37 -2.79
N TYR A 36 -15.41 0.28 -3.96
CA TYR A 36 -15.36 1.37 -4.93
C TYR A 36 -16.37 1.23 -6.08
N LEU A 37 -17.33 0.30 -5.96
CA LEU A 37 -18.42 0.09 -6.91
C LEU A 37 -17.94 -0.02 -8.36
N THR A 38 -16.91 -0.84 -8.60
CA THR A 38 -16.26 -1.00 -9.91
C THR A 38 -15.94 -2.46 -10.19
N SER A 39 -16.00 -2.88 -11.45
CA SER A 39 -15.51 -4.19 -11.89
C SER A 39 -14.04 -4.16 -12.33
N ASP A 40 -13.49 -2.97 -12.56
CA ASP A 40 -12.10 -2.75 -12.95
C ASP A 40 -11.18 -2.75 -11.71
N GLU A 41 -10.29 -3.75 -11.64
CA GLU A 41 -9.31 -3.94 -10.57
C GLU A 41 -8.30 -2.79 -10.50
N ARG A 42 -7.81 -2.31 -11.65
CA ARG A 42 -6.86 -1.20 -11.72
C ARG A 42 -7.48 0.06 -11.17
N LYS A 43 -8.73 0.33 -11.54
CA LYS A 43 -9.49 1.46 -11.01
C LYS A 43 -9.72 1.34 -9.51
N ALA A 44 -10.08 0.15 -9.02
CA ALA A 44 -10.28 -0.09 -7.59
C ALA A 44 -8.99 0.17 -6.80
N LEU A 45 -7.88 -0.39 -7.24
CA LEU A 45 -6.56 -0.24 -6.61
C LEU A 45 -6.10 1.23 -6.60
N LEU A 46 -6.16 1.92 -7.75
CA LEU A 46 -5.81 3.34 -7.84
C LEU A 46 -6.68 4.21 -6.93
N THR A 47 -7.98 3.93 -6.88
CA THR A 47 -8.91 4.69 -6.02
C THR A 47 -8.57 4.43 -4.55
N HIS A 48 -8.28 3.19 -4.19
CA HIS A 48 -7.87 2.82 -2.84
C HIS A 48 -6.57 3.49 -2.41
N SER A 49 -5.51 3.37 -3.19
CA SER A 49 -4.23 4.00 -2.89
C SER A 49 -4.34 5.53 -2.77
N ASN A 50 -5.11 6.18 -3.65
CA ASN A 50 -5.35 7.62 -3.56
C ASN A 50 -6.18 8.02 -2.32
N SER A 51 -7.14 7.19 -1.91
CA SER A 51 -7.90 7.40 -0.68
C SER A 51 -6.99 7.33 0.55
N LEU A 52 -6.13 6.31 0.64
CA LEU A 52 -5.14 6.19 1.71
C LEU A 52 -4.17 7.39 1.72
N LEU A 53 -3.64 7.79 0.57
CA LEU A 53 -2.75 8.96 0.46
C LEU A 53 -3.44 10.27 0.87
N LYS A 54 -4.74 10.40 0.64
CA LYS A 54 -5.53 11.55 1.10
C LYS A 54 -5.71 11.53 2.62
N THR A 55 -6.01 10.36 3.19
CA THR A 55 -6.25 10.15 4.62
C THR A 55 -4.97 10.33 5.43
N TYR A 56 -3.87 9.73 4.99
CA TYR A 56 -2.59 9.72 5.70
C TYR A 56 -1.59 10.75 5.17
N GLY A 57 -2.00 11.65 4.27
CA GLY A 57 -1.11 12.70 3.76
C GLY A 57 -0.54 13.55 4.89
N LEU A 58 0.77 13.78 4.88
CA LEU A 58 1.45 14.58 5.90
C LEU A 58 0.93 16.02 5.87
N ARG A 59 0.51 16.53 7.03
CA ARG A 59 0.00 17.89 7.17
C ARG A 59 0.92 18.78 8.00
N ALA A 60 0.86 20.08 7.79
CA ALA A 60 1.67 21.05 8.51
C ALA A 60 1.39 21.03 10.02
N GLU A 61 0.14 20.81 10.44
CA GLU A 61 -0.25 20.77 11.86
C GLU A 61 0.43 19.65 12.67
N TYR A 62 0.83 18.55 12.03
CA TYR A 62 1.55 17.46 12.69
C TYR A 62 3.07 17.68 12.74
N GLN A 63 3.57 18.74 12.09
CA GLN A 63 5.00 19.04 11.97
C GLN A 63 5.47 20.13 12.95
N VAL A 64 5.00 20.04 14.19
CA VAL A 64 5.38 21.01 15.24
C VAL A 64 6.89 20.99 15.46
N GLY A 65 7.51 22.18 15.49
CA GLY A 65 8.96 22.34 15.67
C GLY A 65 9.81 22.06 14.43
N GLN A 66 9.21 21.67 13.29
CA GLN A 66 9.93 21.57 12.03
C GLN A 66 10.19 22.96 11.45
N ALA A 67 11.36 23.15 10.83
CA ALA A 67 11.75 24.44 10.27
C ALA A 67 10.89 24.88 9.07
N LYS A 68 10.33 23.92 8.32
CA LYS A 68 9.55 24.15 7.10
C LYS A 68 8.33 23.22 7.02
N PRO A 69 7.34 23.35 7.92
CA PRO A 69 6.14 22.54 7.89
C PRO A 69 5.36 22.82 6.60
N ALA A 70 4.75 21.78 6.05
CA ALA A 70 3.96 21.89 4.83
C ALA A 70 2.97 20.73 4.70
N ASP A 71 1.84 20.99 4.07
CA ASP A 71 0.96 19.92 3.62
C ASP A 71 1.56 19.23 2.41
N LEU A 72 1.46 17.91 2.39
CA LEU A 72 1.96 17.06 1.33
C LEU A 72 0.80 16.20 0.82
N HIS A 73 0.38 16.48 -0.41
CA HIS A 73 -0.69 15.75 -1.07
C HIS A 73 -0.14 14.99 -2.28
N TYR A 74 -0.56 13.73 -2.42
CA TYR A 74 -0.20 12.90 -3.55
C TYR A 74 -1.44 12.48 -4.31
N GLN A 75 -1.30 12.44 -5.63
CA GLN A 75 -2.26 11.83 -6.52
C GLN A 75 -1.55 10.91 -7.49
N LEU A 76 -1.96 9.65 -7.48
CA LEU A 76 -1.51 8.60 -8.39
C LEU A 76 -2.43 8.52 -9.60
N SER A 77 -1.84 8.32 -10.77
CA SER A 77 -2.55 8.05 -12.02
C SER A 77 -1.74 7.11 -12.89
N VAL A 78 -2.39 6.50 -13.88
CA VAL A 78 -1.72 5.63 -14.85
C VAL A 78 -1.46 6.40 -16.12
N GLY A 79 -0.27 6.22 -16.66
CA GLY A 79 0.15 6.84 -17.91
C GLY A 79 0.07 5.90 -19.10
N SER A 80 1.19 5.78 -19.80
CA SER A 80 1.42 4.75 -20.80
C SER A 80 1.32 3.36 -20.16
N PRO A 81 1.19 2.26 -20.95
CA PRO A 81 1.20 0.92 -20.39
C PRO A 81 2.39 0.70 -19.44
N GLY A 82 2.11 0.22 -18.22
CA GLY A 82 3.11 0.04 -17.17
C GLY A 82 3.68 1.32 -16.54
N GLU A 83 3.16 2.51 -16.86
CA GLU A 83 3.64 3.77 -16.28
C GLU A 83 2.76 4.20 -15.10
N LEU A 84 3.36 4.35 -13.91
CA LEU A 84 2.75 5.01 -12.78
C LEU A 84 3.19 6.47 -12.73
N ARG A 85 2.24 7.40 -12.67
CA ARG A 85 2.46 8.84 -12.51
C ARG A 85 2.05 9.28 -11.13
N ILE A 86 2.88 10.12 -10.52
CA ILE A 86 2.63 10.75 -9.23
C ILE A 86 2.65 12.27 -9.41
N ARG A 87 1.56 12.90 -9.03
CA ARG A 87 1.49 14.34 -8.77
C ARG A 87 1.66 14.56 -7.28
N GLU A 88 2.65 15.35 -6.91
CA GLU A 88 2.89 15.79 -5.54
C GLU A 88 2.59 17.28 -5.45
N GLU A 89 1.76 17.68 -4.50
CA GLU A 89 1.52 19.07 -4.16
C GLU A 89 2.04 19.32 -2.75
N ARG A 90 2.91 20.33 -2.61
CA ARG A 90 3.41 20.80 -1.34
C ARG A 90 2.87 22.20 -1.08
N ARG A 91 2.08 22.36 -0.01
CA ARG A 91 1.58 23.66 0.43
C ARG A 91 2.35 24.10 1.67
N ASP A 92 3.09 25.20 1.57
CA ASP A 92 3.83 25.73 2.72
C ASP A 92 2.92 26.52 3.69
N ALA A 93 3.47 26.92 4.84
CA ALA A 93 2.76 27.69 5.85
C ALA A 93 2.32 29.09 5.38
N SER A 94 2.92 29.62 4.30
CA SER A 94 2.51 30.90 3.67
C SER A 94 1.38 30.70 2.66
N GLY A 95 0.95 29.46 2.43
CA GLY A 95 -0.09 29.11 1.47
C GLY A 95 0.41 28.90 0.03
N ASN A 96 1.73 29.00 -0.21
CA ASN A 96 2.27 28.76 -1.55
C ASN A 96 2.19 27.28 -1.89
N ILE A 97 1.80 26.97 -3.13
CA ILE A 97 1.67 25.61 -3.63
C ILE A 97 2.78 25.35 -4.65
N ALA A 98 3.64 24.39 -4.35
CA ALA A 98 4.57 23.82 -5.31
C ALA A 98 4.02 22.48 -5.81
N VAL A 99 3.93 22.31 -7.13
CA VAL A 99 3.47 21.07 -7.76
C VAL A 99 4.65 20.39 -8.46
N ARG A 100 4.86 19.11 -8.19
CA ARG A 100 5.86 18.27 -8.83
C ARG A 100 5.20 17.04 -9.44
N ASN A 101 5.33 16.88 -10.74
CA ASN A 101 4.89 15.68 -11.45
C ASN A 101 6.09 14.79 -11.72
N ARG A 102 5.96 13.50 -11.41
CA ARG A 102 6.95 12.47 -11.68
C ARG A 102 6.25 11.21 -12.18
N GLY A 103 6.99 10.30 -12.78
CA GLY A 103 6.48 9.00 -13.16
C GLY A 103 7.62 8.03 -13.44
N PHE A 104 7.32 6.75 -13.40
CA PHE A 104 8.26 5.69 -13.72
C PHE A 104 7.52 4.47 -14.29
N SER A 105 8.25 3.69 -15.07
CA SER A 105 7.79 2.39 -15.57
C SER A 105 7.90 1.34 -14.47
N VAL A 106 6.85 0.55 -14.22
CA VAL A 106 6.89 -0.57 -13.25
C VAL A 106 7.51 -1.85 -13.84
N PHE A 107 7.75 -1.91 -15.15
CA PHE A 107 8.32 -3.10 -15.78
C PHE A 107 9.74 -3.37 -15.27
N GLY A 108 10.00 -4.63 -14.91
CA GLY A 108 11.29 -5.07 -14.37
C GLY A 108 11.56 -4.65 -12.91
N MET A 109 10.63 -3.95 -12.26
CA MET A 109 10.72 -3.59 -10.84
C MET A 109 10.18 -4.72 -9.96
N ASP A 110 10.71 -4.80 -8.73
CA ASP A 110 10.09 -5.60 -7.68
C ASP A 110 8.67 -5.07 -7.41
N PRO A 111 7.62 -5.89 -7.58
CA PRO A 111 6.25 -5.45 -7.32
C PRO A 111 5.93 -5.31 -5.83
N PHE A 112 6.76 -5.80 -4.90
CA PHE A 112 6.53 -5.67 -3.48
C PHE A 112 7.04 -4.32 -2.97
N ILE A 113 6.11 -3.45 -2.59
CA ILE A 113 6.44 -2.11 -2.14
C ILE A 113 6.97 -2.13 -0.72
N GLN A 114 8.21 -1.71 -0.57
CA GLN A 114 8.85 -1.57 0.72
C GLN A 114 8.57 -0.21 1.33
N TYR A 115 8.28 -0.20 2.63
CA TYR A 115 8.08 1.01 3.41
C TYR A 115 8.84 0.92 4.74
N GLN A 116 9.16 2.09 5.28
CA GLN A 116 9.78 2.24 6.59
C GLN A 116 8.89 3.13 7.44
N CYS A 117 8.48 2.61 8.59
CA CYS A 117 7.57 3.28 9.52
C CYS A 117 8.22 3.21 10.92
N PRO A 118 9.20 4.09 11.21
CA PRO A 118 10.01 3.96 12.43
C PRO A 118 9.16 4.10 13.71
N PRO A 119 9.59 3.51 14.84
CA PRO A 119 8.82 3.57 16.08
C PRO A 119 8.64 5.00 16.59
N GLN A 120 9.65 5.84 16.35
CA GLN A 120 9.67 7.27 16.64
C GLN A 120 9.71 8.12 15.36
N GLY A 121 9.20 9.35 15.45
CA GLY A 121 9.14 10.28 14.31
C GLY A 121 7.71 10.53 13.84
N LEU A 122 7.60 11.32 12.76
CA LEU A 122 6.32 11.84 12.27
C LEU A 122 5.83 11.14 11.01
N VAL A 123 6.69 10.41 10.30
CA VAL A 123 6.40 9.95 8.94
C VAL A 123 6.73 8.49 8.72
N CYS A 124 6.01 7.91 7.77
CA CYS A 124 6.39 6.66 7.12
C CYS A 124 6.77 6.95 5.66
N THR A 125 7.80 6.27 5.18
CA THR A 125 8.41 6.54 3.86
C THR A 125 8.37 5.30 3.00
N PHE A 126 8.17 5.49 1.70
CA PHE A 126 8.15 4.40 0.72
C PHE A 126 9.40 4.53 -0.16
N GLY A 127 10.21 3.46 -0.21
CA GLY A 127 11.50 3.46 -0.89
C GLY A 127 11.35 3.63 -2.40
N SER A 128 12.17 4.48 -3.01
CA SER A 128 12.14 4.69 -4.47
C SER A 128 12.41 3.39 -5.22
N PRO A 129 11.58 3.00 -6.21
CA PRO A 129 11.81 1.80 -7.01
C PRO A 129 13.11 1.85 -7.81
N THR A 130 13.64 3.04 -8.07
CA THR A 130 14.90 3.26 -8.81
C THR A 130 16.07 3.64 -7.90
N GLY A 131 15.90 3.51 -6.57
CA GLY A 131 16.84 4.02 -5.58
C GLY A 131 16.77 5.55 -5.38
N GLY A 132 17.49 6.05 -4.38
CA GLY A 132 17.49 7.46 -3.99
C GLY A 132 16.44 7.81 -2.93
N ASP A 133 15.98 9.06 -2.95
CA ASP A 133 15.02 9.58 -1.97
C ASP A 133 13.67 8.83 -2.03
N PRO A 134 12.94 8.72 -0.90
CA PRO A 134 11.61 8.13 -0.89
C PRO A 134 10.67 8.78 -1.91
N TRP A 135 9.92 7.96 -2.64
CA TRP A 135 8.98 8.44 -3.66
C TRP A 135 7.60 8.78 -3.08
N LEU A 136 7.31 8.36 -1.84
CA LEU A 136 6.14 8.80 -1.07
C LEU A 136 6.53 8.96 0.41
N THR A 137 5.84 9.88 1.08
CA THR A 137 5.98 10.13 2.53
C THR A 137 4.62 10.45 3.11
N ILE A 138 4.16 9.67 4.07
CA ILE A 138 2.86 9.85 4.72
C ILE A 138 3.06 10.15 6.21
N LEU A 139 2.04 10.68 6.87
CA LEU A 139 1.98 10.77 8.32
C LEU A 139 2.14 9.37 8.93
N ARG A 140 2.83 9.27 10.06
CA ARG A 140 3.08 7.99 10.71
C ARG A 140 1.79 7.33 11.18
N ASP A 141 1.42 6.30 10.45
CA ASP A 141 0.37 5.34 10.79
C ASP A 141 0.83 3.95 10.29
N PRO A 142 1.25 3.03 11.19
CA PRO A 142 1.78 1.73 10.76
C PRO A 142 0.79 0.90 9.96
N GLN A 143 -0.50 0.91 10.32
CA GLN A 143 -1.53 0.13 9.64
C GLN A 143 -1.88 0.75 8.28
N GLY A 144 -2.00 2.08 8.21
CA GLY A 144 -2.20 2.81 6.97
C GLY A 144 -1.03 2.67 6.01
N ALA A 145 0.21 2.64 6.52
CA ALA A 145 1.39 2.39 5.72
C ALA A 145 1.44 0.97 5.14
N GLU A 146 1.10 -0.02 5.97
CA GLU A 146 1.00 -1.43 5.56
C GLU A 146 -0.07 -1.63 4.47
N GLU A 147 -1.28 -1.09 4.68
CA GLU A 147 -2.36 -1.18 3.71
C GLU A 147 -2.03 -0.44 2.41
N LEU A 148 -1.36 0.71 2.49
CA LEU A 148 -0.90 1.43 1.30
C LEU A 148 0.18 0.63 0.55
N ALA A 149 1.15 0.05 1.25
CA ALA A 149 2.17 -0.81 0.64
C ALA A 149 1.54 -2.03 -0.05
N LYS A 150 0.56 -2.66 0.60
CA LYS A 150 -0.22 -3.76 0.02
C LYS A 150 -0.94 -3.33 -1.24
N ALA A 151 -1.77 -2.29 -1.19
CA ALA A 151 -2.51 -1.77 -2.33
C ALA A 151 -1.60 -1.40 -3.51
N LEU A 152 -0.48 -0.72 -3.24
CA LEU A 152 0.50 -0.36 -4.27
C LEU A 152 1.19 -1.59 -4.86
N SER A 153 1.45 -2.63 -4.07
CA SER A 153 2.04 -3.87 -4.57
C SER A 153 1.12 -4.58 -5.56
N PHE A 154 -0.18 -4.65 -5.24
CA PHE A 154 -1.19 -5.17 -6.16
C PHE A 154 -1.31 -4.29 -7.42
N LEU A 155 -1.25 -2.96 -7.27
CA LEU A 155 -1.27 -2.03 -8.39
C LEU A 155 -0.07 -2.23 -9.31
N PHE A 156 1.15 -2.37 -8.78
CA PHE A 156 2.35 -2.61 -9.58
C PHE A 156 2.24 -3.89 -10.39
N ARG A 157 1.81 -5.00 -9.78
CA ARG A 157 1.57 -6.26 -10.51
C ARG A 157 0.49 -6.12 -11.58
N ASN A 158 -0.58 -5.38 -11.30
CA ASN A 158 -1.64 -5.13 -12.27
C ASN A 158 -1.11 -4.32 -13.47
N LEU A 159 -0.27 -3.31 -13.24
CA LEU A 159 0.34 -2.50 -14.29
C LEU A 159 1.40 -3.27 -15.10
N GLN A 160 2.13 -4.19 -14.48
CA GLN A 160 3.10 -5.05 -15.16
C GLN A 160 2.46 -6.05 -16.13
N LYS A 161 1.16 -6.34 -15.99
CA LYS A 161 0.43 -7.25 -16.88
C LYS A 161 -0.11 -6.59 -18.16
N GLY A 162 -0.08 -5.26 -18.26
CA GLY A 162 -0.67 -4.49 -19.36
C GLY A 162 -2.08 -4.02 -19.05
#